data_AF-A0A5B8K745-F1
#
_entry.id   AF-A0A5B8K745-F1
#
_cell.length_a   1.000
_cell.length_b   1.000
_cell.length_c   1.000
_cell.angle_alpha   90.00
_cell.angle_beta   90.00
_cell.angle_gamma   90.00
#
_symmetry.space_group_name_H-M   'P 1'
#
loop_
_entity.id
_entity.type
_entity.pdbx_description
1 polymer ?
#
loop_
_entity_poly.entity_id
_entity_poly.type
_entity_poly.pdbx_seq_one_letter_code
_entity_poly.pdbx_strand_id
1 'polypeptide(L)'
;MNNFYLNKSIQELKKAKSLAITLLVLKFILIFASIIFFVLLGPSFLLTLSNAVADKPSDPNAYGLFSAAILLLTFGFALFFIAIAAFIIHIIVCVKSYKIDNTSFILLLVGFFIGIVDLVGGFMLVSRINKQIDEAQFKTQFNAINQNNENIN
;
A
#
# COMPACT_ATOMS: atom_id res chain seq x y z
N MET A 1 -1.30 -32.79 -17.61
CA MET A 1 -0.30 -32.12 -16.76
C MET A 1 -0.48 -30.58 -16.65
N ASN A 2 -1.54 -29.98 -17.21
CA ASN A 2 -1.65 -28.51 -17.37
C ASN A 2 -2.38 -27.76 -16.23
N ASN A 3 -3.38 -28.38 -15.59
CA ASN A 3 -4.24 -27.67 -14.62
C ASN A 3 -3.55 -27.34 -13.28
N PHE A 4 -2.59 -28.14 -12.83
CA PHE A 4 -1.88 -27.88 -11.56
C PHE A 4 -0.99 -26.63 -11.63
N TYR A 5 -0.20 -26.50 -12.70
CA TYR A 5 0.66 -25.34 -12.91
C TYR A 5 -0.16 -24.06 -13.15
N LEU A 6 -1.27 -24.17 -13.90
CA LEU A 6 -2.19 -23.07 -14.13
C LEU A 6 -2.86 -22.59 -12.83
N ASN A 7 -3.30 -23.51 -11.97
CA ASN A 7 -3.90 -23.16 -10.68
C ASN A 7 -2.85 -22.50 -9.75
N LYS A 8 -1.62 -23.02 -9.73
CA LYS A 8 -0.51 -22.42 -8.99
C LYS A 8 -0.19 -20.99 -9.46
N SER A 9 -0.17 -20.73 -10.77
CA SER A 9 0.08 -19.38 -11.29
C SER A 9 -1.06 -18.41 -10.96
N ILE A 10 -2.32 -18.85 -11.02
CA ILE A 10 -3.48 -18.03 -10.65
C ILE A 10 -3.43 -17.69 -9.14
N GLN A 11 -3.05 -18.64 -8.29
CA GLN A 11 -2.90 -18.36 -6.86
C GLN A 11 -1.80 -17.32 -6.57
N GLU A 12 -0.67 -17.39 -7.26
CA GLU A 12 0.40 -16.40 -7.10
C GLU A 12 -0.01 -15.00 -7.59
N LEU A 13 -0.77 -14.90 -8.68
CA LEU A 13 -1.38 -13.66 -9.14
C LEU A 13 -2.37 -13.08 -8.12
N LYS A 14 -3.25 -13.92 -7.54
CA LYS A 14 -4.18 -13.49 -6.47
C LYS A 14 -3.44 -12.96 -5.24
N LYS A 15 -2.35 -13.60 -4.83
CA LYS A 15 -1.49 -13.10 -3.73
C LYS A 15 -0.86 -11.75 -4.08
N ALA A 16 -0.33 -11.61 -5.29
CA ALA A 16 0.25 -10.34 -5.76
C ALA A 16 -0.79 -9.21 -5.78
N LYS A 17 -2.01 -9.50 -6.25
CA LYS A 17 -3.14 -8.56 -6.22
C LYS A 17 -3.48 -8.11 -4.79
N SER A 18 -3.60 -9.07 -3.88
CA SER A 18 -3.90 -8.78 -2.47
C SER A 18 -2.84 -7.86 -1.85
N LEU A 19 -1.56 -8.15 -2.10
CA LEU A 19 -0.45 -7.31 -1.63
C LEU A 19 -0.49 -5.90 -2.25
N ALA A 20 -0.75 -5.80 -3.56
CA ALA A 20 -0.85 -4.50 -4.25
C ALA A 20 -2.03 -3.65 -3.73
N ILE A 21 -3.17 -4.27 -3.45
CA ILE A 21 -4.32 -3.60 -2.82
C ILE A 21 -3.96 -3.16 -1.40
N THR A 22 -3.30 -4.04 -0.63
CA THR A 22 -2.87 -3.72 0.73
C THR A 22 -1.92 -2.52 0.74
N LEU A 23 -0.97 -2.48 -0.21
CA LEU A 23 -0.08 -1.34 -0.41
C LEU A 23 -0.86 -0.05 -0.66
N LEU A 24 -1.83 -0.07 -1.60
CA LEU A 24 -2.66 1.08 -1.92
C LEU A 24 -3.43 1.59 -0.70
N VAL A 25 -4.10 0.69 0.03
CA VAL A 25 -4.85 1.04 1.25
C VAL A 25 -3.93 1.67 2.29
N LEU A 26 -2.75 1.09 2.51
CA LEU A 26 -1.79 1.58 3.50
C LEU A 26 -1.22 2.95 3.12
N LYS A 27 -0.99 3.19 1.83
CA LYS A 27 -0.60 4.51 1.29
C LYS A 27 -1.68 5.55 1.53
N PHE A 28 -2.96 5.23 1.30
CA PHE A 28 -4.06 6.14 1.63
C PHE A 28 -4.10 6.45 3.12
N ILE A 29 -4.00 5.44 3.99
CA ILE A 29 -3.96 5.65 5.45
C ILE A 29 -2.82 6.60 5.83
N LEU A 30 -1.62 6.39 5.29
CA LEU A 30 -0.47 7.26 5.55
C LEU A 30 -0.68 8.70 5.05
N ILE A 31 -1.28 8.89 3.87
CA ILE A 31 -1.60 10.22 3.34
C ILE A 31 -2.60 10.92 4.26
N PHE A 32 -3.71 10.27 4.60
CA PHE A 32 -4.72 10.84 5.49
C PHE A 32 -4.18 11.12 6.88
N ALA A 33 -3.40 10.19 7.44
CA ALA A 33 -2.76 10.38 8.74
C ALA A 33 -1.76 11.55 8.72
N SER A 34 -1.00 11.71 7.64
CA SER A 34 -0.10 12.85 7.47
C SER A 34 -0.88 14.17 7.37
N ILE A 35 -2.00 14.22 6.67
CA ILE A 35 -2.85 15.41 6.58
C ILE A 35 -3.41 15.76 7.96
N ILE A 36 -3.98 14.79 8.68
CA ILE A 36 -4.48 14.96 10.05
C ILE A 36 -3.37 15.48 10.96
N PHE A 37 -2.18 14.88 10.86
CA PHE A 37 -1.02 15.29 11.65
C PHE A 37 -0.62 16.74 11.36
N PHE A 38 -0.45 17.13 10.10
CA PHE A 38 -0.02 18.49 9.74
C PHE A 38 -1.09 19.56 10.00
N VAL A 39 -2.37 19.26 9.76
CA VAL A 39 -3.46 20.25 9.87
C VAL A 39 -3.94 20.40 11.30
N LEU A 40 -4.14 19.31 12.03
CA LEU A 40 -4.77 19.34 13.36
C LEU A 40 -3.73 19.35 14.50
N LEU A 41 -2.62 18.63 14.33
CA LEU A 41 -1.66 18.41 15.43
C LEU A 41 -0.38 19.25 15.26
N GLY A 42 -0.01 19.60 14.03
CA GLY A 42 1.20 20.36 13.69
C GLY A 42 1.28 21.73 14.37
N PRO A 43 0.23 22.57 14.33
CA PRO A 43 0.25 23.87 15.00
C PRO A 43 0.43 23.75 16.52
N SER A 44 -0.29 22.81 17.14
CA SER A 44 -0.21 22.52 18.58
C SER A 44 1.19 22.04 18.98
N PHE A 45 1.82 21.20 18.16
CA PHE A 45 3.18 20.73 18.38
C PHE A 45 4.22 21.86 18.28
N LEU A 46 4.12 22.70 17.25
CA LEU A 46 5.02 23.85 17.05
C LEU A 46 4.91 24.84 18.21
N LEU A 47 3.69 25.11 18.68
CA LEU A 47 3.46 25.98 19.83
C LEU A 47 4.02 25.39 21.13
N THR A 48 3.82 24.08 21.37
CA THR A 48 4.41 23.41 22.53
C THR A 48 5.93 23.44 22.49
N LEU A 49 6.54 23.16 21.34
CA LEU A 49 7.99 23.20 21.17
C LEU A 49 8.55 24.61 21.36
N SER A 50 7.89 25.61 20.77
CA SER A 50 8.28 27.02 20.93
C SER A 50 8.21 27.49 22.39
N ASN A 51 7.20 27.04 23.14
CA ASN A 51 7.05 27.38 24.56
C ASN A 51 8.02 26.60 25.46
N ALA A 52 8.44 25.39 25.06
CA ALA A 52 9.46 24.63 25.81
C ALA A 52 10.87 25.21 25.64
N VAL A 53 11.15 25.86 24.51
CA VAL A 53 12.46 26.49 24.21
C VAL A 53 12.54 27.93 24.75
N ALA A 54 11.40 28.63 24.82
CA ALA A 54 11.31 29.92 25.49
C ALA A 54 11.22 29.68 27.00
N ASP A 55 12.30 29.93 27.73
CA ASP A 55 12.50 29.75 29.17
C ASP A 55 11.53 30.59 30.05
N LYS A 56 10.21 30.33 29.92
CA LYS A 56 9.13 31.06 30.59
C LYS A 56 8.64 30.30 31.82
N PRO A 57 8.52 30.97 32.98
CA PRO A 57 8.18 30.31 34.23
C PRO A 57 6.74 29.81 34.20
N SER A 58 6.60 28.49 34.33
CA SER A 58 5.46 27.74 34.90
C SER A 58 4.08 28.38 34.72
N ASP A 59 3.57 28.30 33.49
CA ASP A 59 2.16 28.54 33.18
C ASP A 59 1.35 27.29 33.61
N PRO A 60 0.24 27.40 34.38
CA PRO A 60 -0.57 26.25 34.80
C PRO A 60 -1.15 25.41 33.63
N ASN A 61 -1.16 25.97 32.41
CA ASN A 61 -1.50 25.26 31.18
C ASN A 61 -0.39 24.31 30.66
N ALA A 62 0.78 24.26 31.31
CA ALA A 62 1.91 23.42 30.92
C ALA A 62 1.56 21.92 30.89
N TYR A 63 0.66 21.45 31.76
CA TYR A 63 0.19 20.06 31.76
C TYR A 63 -0.58 19.71 30.48
N GLY A 64 -1.36 20.66 29.94
CA GLY A 64 -2.10 20.47 28.68
C GLY A 64 -1.16 20.38 27.47
N LEU A 65 -0.13 21.24 27.45
CA LEU A 65 0.90 21.25 26.40
C LEU A 65 1.77 19.99 26.44
N PHE A 66 2.18 19.54 27.64
CA PHE A 66 2.97 18.32 27.82
C PHE A 66 2.18 17.05 27.43
N SER A 67 0.91 16.95 27.82
CA SER A 67 0.01 15.86 27.41
C SER A 67 -0.17 15.80 25.89
N ALA A 68 -0.37 16.96 25.24
CA ALA A 68 -0.46 17.06 23.79
C ALA A 68 0.84 16.61 23.10
N ALA A 69 2.01 16.95 23.65
CA ALA A 69 3.31 16.52 23.12
C ALA A 69 3.51 15.00 23.22
N ILE A 70 3.15 14.38 24.35
CA ILE A 70 3.21 12.92 24.51
C ILE A 70 2.27 12.22 23.53
N LEU A 71 1.04 12.73 23.37
CA LEU A 71 0.08 12.18 22.42
C LEU A 71 0.59 12.27 20.98
N LEU A 72 1.22 13.40 20.63
CA LEU A 72 1.86 13.60 19.32
C LEU A 72 3.04 12.66 19.10
N LEU A 73 3.91 12.50 20.09
CA LEU A 73 5.04 11.58 20.04
C LEU A 73 4.56 10.14 19.85
N THR A 74 3.55 9.73 20.62
CA THR A 74 2.99 8.37 20.57
C THR A 74 2.32 8.10 19.21
N PHE A 75 1.55 9.07 18.69
CA PHE A 75 0.92 8.96 17.38
C PHE A 75 1.95 8.94 16.24
N GLY A 76 2.97 9.80 16.30
CA GLY A 76 4.09 9.79 15.35
C GLY A 76 4.86 8.47 15.36
N PHE A 77 5.10 7.90 16.56
CA PHE A 77 5.77 6.61 16.71
C PHE A 77 4.92 5.45 16.16
N ALA A 78 3.60 5.49 16.33
CA ALA A 78 2.70 4.52 15.71
C ALA A 78 2.72 4.61 14.18
N LEU A 79 2.69 5.84 13.63
CA LEU A 79 2.80 6.06 12.18
C LEU A 79 4.15 5.61 11.62
N PHE A 80 5.22 5.72 12.39
CA PHE A 80 6.54 5.23 12.00
C PHE A 80 6.55 3.72 11.75
N PHE A 81 5.96 2.90 12.64
CA PHE A 81 5.85 1.46 12.41
C PHE A 81 4.97 1.12 11.21
N ILE A 82 3.87 1.85 11.01
CA ILE A 82 2.99 1.70 9.84
C ILE A 82 3.77 2.01 8.55
N ALA A 83 4.59 3.07 8.56
CA ALA A 83 5.43 3.45 7.43
C ALA A 83 6.48 2.37 7.11
N ILE A 84 7.11 1.75 8.11
CA ILE A 84 8.02 0.62 7.92
C ILE A 84 7.30 -0.56 7.28
N ALA A 85 6.12 -0.93 7.79
CA ALA A 85 5.33 -2.01 7.21
C ALA A 85 4.96 -1.72 5.75
N ALA A 86 4.57 -0.48 5.46
CA ALA A 86 4.27 -0.03 4.10
C ALA A 86 5.47 -0.11 3.18
N PHE A 87 6.66 0.26 3.67
CA PHE A 87 7.90 0.15 2.93
C PHE A 87 8.24 -1.31 2.59
N ILE A 88 8.13 -2.23 3.55
CA ILE A 88 8.38 -3.66 3.31
C ILE A 88 7.41 -4.20 2.26
N ILE A 89 6.12 -3.90 2.40
CA ILE A 89 5.10 -4.34 1.43
C ILE A 89 5.39 -3.75 0.05
N HIS A 90 5.80 -2.49 -0.03
CA HIS A 90 6.18 -1.81 -1.28
C HIS A 90 7.28 -2.57 -2.02
N ILE A 91 8.36 -2.92 -1.32
CA ILE A 91 9.47 -3.70 -1.90
C ILE A 91 8.97 -5.05 -2.41
N ILE A 92 8.14 -5.76 -1.63
CA ILE A 92 7.60 -7.06 -2.05
C ILE A 92 6.72 -6.93 -3.31
N VAL A 93 5.84 -5.93 -3.35
CA VAL A 93 4.97 -5.66 -4.51
C VAL A 93 5.80 -5.28 -5.73
N CYS A 94 6.82 -4.44 -5.56
CA CYS A 94 7.75 -4.05 -6.61
C CYS A 94 8.45 -5.28 -7.20
N VAL A 95 9.05 -6.13 -6.37
CA VAL A 95 9.72 -7.37 -6.82
C VAL A 95 8.74 -8.32 -7.53
N LYS A 96 7.50 -8.45 -7.04
CA LYS A 96 6.48 -9.28 -7.71
C LYS A 96 6.01 -8.67 -9.03
N SER A 97 5.90 -7.35 -9.12
CA SER A 97 5.43 -6.65 -10.31
C SER A 97 6.35 -6.83 -11.51
N TYR A 98 7.67 -6.95 -11.28
CA TYR A 98 8.66 -7.25 -12.32
C TYR A 98 8.33 -8.51 -13.12
N LYS A 99 7.70 -9.52 -12.49
CA LYS A 99 7.32 -10.77 -13.16
C LYS A 99 5.98 -10.68 -13.91
N ILE A 100 5.23 -9.60 -13.74
CA ILE A 100 3.86 -9.45 -14.25
C ILE A 100 3.81 -8.41 -15.37
N ASP A 101 4.33 -7.21 -15.11
CA ASP A 101 4.33 -6.08 -16.05
C ASP A 101 5.49 -5.12 -15.75
N ASN A 102 6.39 -4.95 -16.72
CA ASN A 102 7.54 -4.04 -16.61
C ASN A 102 7.11 -2.58 -16.42
N THR A 103 5.99 -2.17 -17.01
CA THR A 103 5.52 -0.78 -16.92
C THR A 103 5.12 -0.45 -15.48
N SER A 104 4.31 -1.32 -14.88
CA SER A 104 3.91 -1.21 -13.48
C SER A 104 5.11 -1.26 -12.53
N PHE A 105 6.11 -2.10 -12.83
CA PHE A 105 7.35 -2.16 -12.06
C PHE A 105 8.12 -0.83 -12.07
N ILE A 106 8.34 -0.25 -13.25
CA ILE A 106 9.03 1.04 -13.39
C ILE A 106 8.26 2.15 -12.66
N LEU A 107 6.93 2.17 -12.79
CA LEU A 107 6.08 3.13 -12.09
C LEU A 107 6.16 2.97 -10.57
N LEU A 108 6.20 1.75 -10.03
CA LEU A 108 6.36 1.50 -8.60
C LEU A 108 7.78 1.85 -8.10
N LEU A 109 8.79 1.66 -8.95
CA LEU A 109 10.18 2.01 -8.63
C LEU A 109 10.38 3.53 -8.56
N VAL A 110 9.94 4.25 -9.58
CA VAL A 110 9.97 5.73 -9.61
C VAL A 110 8.99 6.31 -8.59
N GLY A 111 7.85 5.66 -8.41
CA GLY A 111 6.81 6.02 -7.46
C GLY A 111 7.26 5.99 -6.01
N PHE A 112 8.30 5.21 -5.69
CA PHE A 112 8.91 5.27 -4.36
C PHE A 112 9.32 6.70 -3.97
N PHE A 113 9.82 7.49 -4.92
CA PHE A 113 10.21 8.88 -4.71
C PHE A 113 9.04 9.85 -4.94
N ILE A 114 8.10 9.50 -5.82
CA ILE A 114 6.96 10.34 -6.19
C ILE A 114 5.66 9.60 -5.87
N GLY A 115 5.06 9.90 -4.71
CA GLY A 115 3.91 9.16 -4.20
C GLY A 115 2.70 9.05 -5.15
N ILE A 116 2.46 10.06 -6.00
CA ILE A 116 1.38 10.00 -7.00
C ILE A 116 1.68 8.93 -8.08
N VAL A 117 2.91 8.87 -8.56
CA VAL A 117 3.35 7.89 -9.57
C VAL A 117 3.21 6.48 -9.01
N ASP A 118 3.45 6.30 -7.72
CA ASP A 118 3.27 5.03 -7.03
C ASP A 118 1.81 4.54 -7.02
N LEU A 119 0.87 5.45 -6.74
CA LEU A 119 -0.55 5.14 -6.76
C LEU A 119 -0.97 4.68 -8.18
N VAL A 120 -0.53 5.41 -9.21
CA VAL A 120 -0.79 5.05 -10.61
C VAL A 120 -0.20 3.67 -10.93
N GLY A 121 1.04 3.41 -10.53
CA GLY A 121 1.70 2.11 -10.70
C GLY A 121 0.94 0.98 -10.01
N GLY A 122 0.47 1.20 -8.78
CA GLY A 122 -0.34 0.24 -8.02
C GLY A 122 -1.67 -0.08 -8.69
N PHE A 123 -2.42 0.93 -9.14
CA PHE A 123 -3.69 0.72 -9.86
C PHE A 123 -3.48 0.00 -11.19
N MET A 124 -2.43 0.36 -11.93
CA MET A 124 -2.08 -0.27 -13.20
C MET A 124 -1.72 -1.75 -13.00
N LEU A 125 -0.94 -2.07 -11.95
CA LEU A 125 -0.59 -3.45 -11.59
C LEU A 125 -1.85 -4.27 -11.27
N VAL A 126 -2.75 -3.74 -10.44
CA VAL A 126 -4.00 -4.43 -10.07
C VAL A 126 -4.86 -4.69 -11.31
N SER A 127 -4.98 -3.71 -12.21
CA SER A 127 -5.71 -3.86 -13.47
C SER A 127 -5.11 -4.96 -14.36
N ARG A 128 -3.78 -4.98 -14.51
CA ARG A 128 -3.06 -6.01 -15.28
C ARG A 128 -3.26 -7.40 -14.70
N ILE A 129 -3.19 -7.54 -13.38
CA ILE A 129 -3.42 -8.84 -12.71
C ILE A 129 -4.85 -9.33 -12.94
N ASN A 130 -5.86 -8.47 -12.84
CA ASN A 130 -7.25 -8.85 -13.11
C ASN A 130 -7.39 -9.38 -14.55
N LYS A 131 -6.85 -8.65 -15.53
CA LYS A 131 -6.90 -9.06 -16.93
C LYS A 131 -6.27 -10.44 -17.15
N GLN A 132 -5.12 -10.72 -16.53
CA GLN A 132 -4.46 -12.02 -16.65
C GLN A 132 -5.25 -13.16 -15.98
N ILE A 133 -5.93 -12.89 -14.86
CA ILE A 133 -6.78 -13.88 -14.19
C ILE A 133 -8.00 -14.20 -15.07
N ASP A 134 -8.67 -13.18 -15.62
CA ASP A 134 -9.86 -13.36 -16.46
C ASP A 134 -9.54 -14.14 -17.75
N GLU A 135 -8.44 -13.81 -18.42
CA GLU A 135 -7.95 -14.54 -19.60
C GLU A 135 -7.63 -16.01 -19.28
N ALA A 136 -7.00 -16.29 -18.13
CA ALA A 136 -6.69 -17.65 -17.72
C ALA A 136 -7.96 -18.46 -17.42
N GLN A 137 -8.95 -17.85 -16.75
CA GLN A 137 -10.23 -18.51 -16.47
C GLN A 137 -11.00 -18.80 -17.76
N PHE A 138 -11.04 -17.85 -18.70
CA PHE A 138 -11.69 -18.02 -20.00
C PHE A 138 -11.09 -19.18 -20.81
N LYS A 139 -9.75 -19.24 -20.91
CA LYS A 139 -9.07 -20.37 -21.60
C LYS A 139 -9.39 -21.73 -20.99
N THR A 140 -9.50 -21.78 -19.66
CA THR A 140 -9.84 -23.02 -18.94
C THR A 140 -11.25 -23.49 -19.29
N GLN A 141 -12.22 -22.57 -19.34
CA GLN A 141 -13.60 -22.88 -19.74
C GLN A 141 -13.70 -23.30 -21.21
N PHE A 142 -13.02 -22.59 -22.12
CA PHE A 142 -13.02 -22.92 -23.54
C PHE A 142 -12.44 -24.31 -23.82
N ASN A 143 -11.33 -24.66 -23.17
CA ASN A 143 -10.73 -25.98 -23.32
C ASN A 143 -11.62 -27.10 -22.75
N ALA A 144 -12.33 -26.85 -21.64
CA ALA A 144 -13.26 -27.82 -21.09
C ALA A 144 -14.47 -28.08 -22.01
N ILE A 145 -14.95 -27.05 -22.72
CA ILE A 145 -16.05 -27.17 -23.69
C ILE A 145 -15.61 -27.99 -24.91
N ASN A 146 -14.42 -27.71 -25.47
CA ASN A 146 -13.92 -28.46 -26.63
C ASN A 146 -13.64 -29.94 -26.32
N GLN A 147 -13.07 -30.24 -25.13
CA GLN A 147 -12.87 -31.64 -24.73
C GLN A 147 -14.18 -32.41 -24.50
N ASN A 148 -15.24 -31.73 -24.05
CA ASN A 148 -16.55 -32.36 -23.96
C ASN A 148 -17.14 -32.64 -25.35
N ASN A 149 -16.97 -31.73 -26.31
CA ASN A 149 -17.46 -31.95 -27.68
C ASN A 149 -16.70 -33.06 -28.43
N GLU A 150 -15.41 -33.26 -28.17
CA GLU A 150 -14.64 -34.37 -28.76
C GLU A 150 -15.01 -35.74 -28.18
N ASN A 151 -15.53 -35.81 -26.95
CA ASN A 151 -15.96 -37.08 -26.33
C ASN A 151 -17.42 -37.48 -26.64
N ILE A 152 -18.17 -36.62 -27.34
CA ILE A 152 -19.59 -36.85 -27.69
C ILE A 152 -19.75 -37.26 -29.17
N ASN A 153 -18.69 -37.14 -29.97
CA ASN A 153 -18.59 -37.66 -31.35
C ASN A 153 -17.77 -38.96 -31.41
#